data_AF-A0A7V2LVB1-F1
#
_entry.id   AF-A0A7V2LVB1-F1
#
_cell.length_a   1.000
_cell.length_b   1.000
_cell.length_c   1.000
_cell.angle_alpha   90.00
_cell.angle_beta   90.00
_cell.angle_gamma   90.00
#
_symmetry.space_group_name_H-M   'P 1'
#
loop_
_entity.id
_entity.type
_entity.pdbx_description
1 polymer ?
#
loop_
_entity_poly.entity_id
_entity_poly.type
_entity_poly.pdbx_seq_one_letter_code
_entity_poly.pdbx_strand_id
1 'polypeptide(L)'
;MEGKSAVRTLLHALIGGAVTLLVYYLAAVVRGPEVEYIQWNTTHALVLTVLGLAAGAAWGSRQALERWKTLEVILVANLALVFGLLFLGWGFVWKVAKPLNTLFPGTRDLVYGFWFIASIVAAYIIRKPGTALAAETLAALAEFLAGGEWGLTLLISGIVQGGMAEIVFAATGYKRYDLPTLMLAGAAAGIGSLVVDYMFWYYDLSLNVLAIMLVARLISGAVLSGWLGKAIGDGLYRAGALGSFAIAREE
;
A
#
# COMPACT_ATOMS: atom_id res chain seq x y z
N MET A 1 21.91 -0.39 14.43
CA MET A 1 20.85 0.06 15.35
C MET A 1 19.44 -0.32 14.90
N GLU A 2 19.19 -0.51 13.60
CA GLU A 2 17.85 -0.81 13.05
C GLU A 2 17.27 -2.17 13.48
N GLY A 3 18.08 -3.23 13.61
CA GLY A 3 17.59 -4.56 13.99
C GLY A 3 16.90 -4.63 15.37
N LYS A 4 17.33 -3.82 16.34
CA LYS A 4 16.70 -3.76 17.68
C LYS A 4 15.32 -3.10 17.63
N SER A 5 15.10 -2.16 16.70
CA SER A 5 13.82 -1.46 16.54
C SER A 5 12.76 -2.34 15.86
N ALA A 6 13.18 -3.12 14.86
CA ALA A 6 12.30 -4.08 14.17
C ALA A 6 11.81 -5.19 15.12
N VAL A 7 12.70 -5.79 15.89
CA VAL A 7 12.35 -6.81 16.90
C VAL A 7 11.39 -6.24 17.95
N ARG A 8 11.63 -5.00 18.41
CA ARG A 8 10.72 -4.33 19.35
C ARG A 8 9.32 -4.13 18.74
N THR A 9 9.24 -3.70 17.49
CA THR A 9 7.97 -3.48 16.79
C THR A 9 7.18 -4.78 16.66
N LEU A 10 7.84 -5.85 16.22
CA LEU A 10 7.24 -7.18 16.11
C LEU A 10 6.72 -7.69 17.47
N LEU A 11 7.52 -7.54 18.53
CA LEU A 11 7.12 -7.93 19.88
C LEU A 11 5.88 -7.17 20.35
N HIS A 12 5.83 -5.85 20.16
CA HIS A 12 4.67 -5.07 20.57
C HIS A 12 3.43 -5.40 19.74
N ALA A 13 3.59 -5.67 18.44
CA ALA A 13 2.50 -6.14 17.58
C ALA A 13 1.90 -7.43 18.15
N LEU A 14 2.73 -8.46 18.37
CA LEU A 14 2.29 -9.74 18.92
C LEU A 14 1.61 -9.59 20.28
N ILE A 15 2.16 -8.74 21.16
CA ILE A 15 1.54 -8.42 22.46
C ILE A 15 0.16 -7.78 22.26
N GLY A 16 0.05 -6.78 21.38
CA GLY A 16 -1.22 -6.11 21.11
C GLY A 16 -2.29 -7.08 20.59
N GLY A 17 -1.94 -7.93 19.61
CA GLY A 17 -2.85 -8.95 19.10
C GLY A 17 -3.29 -9.96 20.16
N ALA A 18 -2.34 -10.46 20.96
CA ALA A 18 -2.62 -11.41 22.04
C ALA A 18 -3.50 -10.80 23.15
N VAL A 19 -3.23 -9.56 23.56
CA VAL A 19 -4.01 -8.84 24.57
C VAL A 19 -5.43 -8.62 24.07
N THR A 20 -5.60 -8.17 22.82
CA THR A 20 -6.93 -7.94 22.26
C THR A 20 -7.74 -9.24 22.13
N LEU A 21 -7.12 -10.34 21.71
CA LEU A 21 -7.74 -11.67 21.69
C LEU A 21 -8.15 -12.13 23.09
N LEU A 22 -7.26 -11.97 24.07
CA LEU A 22 -7.53 -12.35 25.45
C LEU A 22 -8.69 -11.55 26.03
N VAL A 23 -8.73 -10.24 25.81
CA VAL A 23 -9.82 -9.37 26.25
C VAL A 23 -11.14 -9.77 25.59
N TYR A 24 -11.14 -10.05 24.28
CA TYR A 24 -12.33 -10.50 23.56
C TYR A 24 -12.83 -11.85 24.07
N TYR A 25 -11.91 -12.81 24.28
CA TYR A 25 -12.22 -14.12 24.85
C TYR A 25 -12.83 -14.01 26.25
N LEU A 26 -12.22 -13.23 27.15
CA LEU A 26 -12.73 -13.02 28.50
C LEU A 26 -14.09 -12.32 28.49
N ALA A 27 -14.29 -11.34 27.60
CA ALA A 27 -15.58 -10.67 27.45
C ALA A 27 -16.70 -11.63 27.00
N ALA A 28 -16.39 -12.53 26.06
CA ALA A 28 -17.32 -13.55 25.58
C ALA A 28 -17.65 -14.60 26.66
N VAL A 29 -16.67 -15.00 27.49
CA VAL A 29 -16.87 -16.00 28.56
C VAL A 29 -17.63 -15.42 29.76
N VAL A 30 -17.34 -14.16 30.15
CA VAL A 30 -17.89 -13.55 31.37
C VAL A 30 -19.36 -13.14 31.22
N ARG A 31 -19.82 -12.74 30.03
CA ARG A 31 -21.17 -12.17 29.85
C ARG A 31 -22.29 -13.18 29.55
N GLY A 32 -21.95 -14.46 29.37
CA GLY A 32 -22.93 -15.52 29.10
C GLY A 32 -23.65 -15.37 27.75
N PRO A 33 -24.52 -16.34 27.39
CA PRO A 33 -25.10 -16.45 26.04
C PRO A 33 -26.14 -15.36 25.69
N GLU A 34 -26.55 -14.50 26.62
CA GLU A 34 -27.67 -13.56 26.40
C GLU A 34 -27.29 -12.27 25.63
N VAL A 35 -26.00 -12.01 25.40
CA VAL A 35 -25.54 -10.81 24.67
C VAL A 35 -25.03 -11.18 23.28
N GLU A 36 -25.93 -11.15 22.29
CA GLU A 36 -25.70 -11.61 20.92
C GLU A 36 -24.48 -10.93 20.22
N TYR A 37 -24.20 -9.67 20.53
CA TYR A 37 -23.09 -8.91 19.93
C TYR A 37 -21.70 -9.15 20.55
N ILE A 38 -21.60 -9.83 21.70
CA ILE A 38 -20.32 -10.13 22.39
C ILE A 38 -20.04 -11.64 22.42
N GLN A 39 -20.84 -12.43 21.71
CA GLN A 39 -20.55 -13.85 21.54
C GLN A 39 -19.28 -14.07 20.73
N TRP A 40 -18.57 -15.15 21.03
CA TRP A 40 -17.36 -15.55 20.32
C TRP A 40 -17.68 -15.81 18.84
N ASN A 41 -17.00 -15.07 17.96
CA ASN A 41 -17.11 -15.19 16.52
C ASN A 41 -15.72 -15.07 15.91
N THR A 42 -15.36 -16.02 15.05
CA THR A 42 -14.05 -16.07 14.38
C THR A 42 -13.75 -14.80 13.59
N THR A 43 -14.75 -14.20 12.94
CA THR A 43 -14.61 -12.94 12.20
C THR A 43 -14.29 -11.77 13.13
N HIS A 44 -15.00 -11.63 14.25
CA HIS A 44 -14.69 -10.59 15.24
C HIS A 44 -13.32 -10.82 15.90
N ALA A 45 -12.99 -12.07 16.23
CA ALA A 45 -11.68 -12.42 16.76
C ALA A 45 -10.56 -12.02 15.78
N LEU A 46 -10.70 -12.33 14.49
CA LEU A 46 -9.72 -11.96 13.46
C LEU A 46 -9.59 -10.43 13.33
N VAL A 47 -10.71 -9.71 13.21
CA VAL A 47 -10.70 -8.24 13.10
C VAL A 47 -10.03 -7.61 14.32
N LEU A 48 -10.43 -8.03 15.52
CA LEU A 48 -9.87 -7.50 16.77
C LEU A 48 -8.39 -7.87 16.92
N THR A 49 -7.98 -9.08 16.52
CA THR A 49 -6.55 -9.46 16.51
C THR A 49 -5.75 -8.55 15.59
N VAL A 50 -6.24 -8.32 14.37
CA VAL A 50 -5.57 -7.43 13.40
C VAL A 50 -5.46 -6.01 13.95
N LEU A 51 -6.52 -5.49 14.58
CA LEU A 51 -6.48 -4.18 15.24
C LEU A 51 -5.48 -4.15 16.40
N GLY A 52 -5.43 -5.20 17.22
CA GLY A 52 -4.47 -5.34 18.31
C GLY A 52 -3.03 -5.40 17.81
N LEU A 53 -2.76 -6.19 16.77
CA LEU A 53 -1.45 -6.28 16.12
C LEU A 53 -1.03 -4.92 15.57
N ALA A 54 -1.95 -4.20 14.89
CA ALA A 54 -1.69 -2.88 14.35
C ALA A 54 -1.40 -1.84 15.45
N ALA A 55 -2.19 -1.81 16.52
CA ALA A 55 -1.98 -0.91 17.65
C ALA A 55 -0.65 -1.19 18.37
N GLY A 56 -0.33 -2.47 18.56
CA GLY A 56 0.95 -2.92 19.11
C GLY A 56 2.14 -2.51 18.24
N ALA A 57 2.05 -2.75 16.92
CA ALA A 57 3.07 -2.33 15.97
C ALA A 57 3.28 -0.81 15.99
N ALA A 58 2.18 -0.04 15.99
CA ALA A 58 2.22 1.41 16.08
C ALA A 58 2.96 1.89 17.35
N TRP A 59 2.66 1.29 18.50
CA TRP A 59 3.34 1.60 19.75
C TRP A 59 4.85 1.27 19.71
N GLY A 60 5.20 0.07 19.23
CA GLY A 60 6.59 -0.36 19.09
C GLY A 60 7.40 0.51 18.13
N SER A 61 6.72 1.05 17.11
CA SER A 61 7.29 1.92 16.06
C SER A 61 7.43 3.39 16.46
N ARG A 62 7.15 3.79 17.71
CA ARG A 62 7.23 5.20 18.17
C ARG A 62 8.48 5.95 17.72
N GLN A 63 9.67 5.34 17.75
CA GLN A 63 10.91 5.97 17.28
C GLN A 63 10.96 6.21 15.76
N ALA A 64 10.32 5.34 14.98
CA ALA A 64 10.14 5.54 13.55
C ALA A 64 9.13 6.66 13.28
N LEU A 65 8.04 6.71 14.06
CA LEU A 65 7.02 7.77 14.00
C LEU A 65 7.56 9.12 14.47
N GLU A 66 8.48 9.19 15.43
CA GLU A 66 9.14 10.43 15.88
C GLU A 66 9.92 11.13 14.76
N ARG A 67 10.30 10.40 13.70
CA ARG A 67 10.94 10.99 12.50
C ARG A 67 9.93 11.68 11.58
N TRP A 68 8.65 11.35 11.71
CA TRP A 68 7.57 11.87 10.90
C TRP A 68 6.95 13.08 11.59
N LYS A 69 6.71 14.14 10.82
CA LYS A 69 5.92 15.28 11.29
C LYS A 69 4.45 14.90 11.22
N THR A 70 3.64 15.42 12.15
CA THR A 70 2.18 15.19 12.14
C THR A 70 1.55 15.53 10.79
N LEU A 71 1.98 16.63 10.15
CA LEU A 71 1.51 17.03 8.83
C LEU A 71 1.83 16.01 7.72
N GLU A 72 2.96 15.30 7.80
CA GLU A 72 3.33 14.25 6.84
C GLU A 72 2.46 13.02 7.01
N VAL A 73 2.15 12.63 8.25
CA VAL A 73 1.20 11.54 8.53
C VAL A 73 -0.20 11.88 8.02
N ILE A 74 -0.67 13.10 8.29
CA ILE A 74 -1.97 13.58 7.79
C ILE A 74 -1.99 13.59 6.26
N LEU A 75 -0.91 14.06 5.62
CA LEU A 75 -0.81 14.05 4.16
C LEU A 75 -0.88 12.63 3.60
N VAL A 76 -0.14 11.66 4.16
CA VAL A 76 -0.23 10.26 3.73
C VAL A 76 -1.64 9.71 3.89
N ALA A 77 -2.30 9.97 5.03
CA ALA A 77 -3.67 9.51 5.26
C ALA A 77 -4.65 10.10 4.23
N ASN A 78 -4.53 11.39 3.92
CA ASN A 78 -5.38 12.05 2.93
C ASN A 78 -5.12 11.54 1.50
N LEU A 79 -3.85 11.41 1.11
CA LEU A 79 -3.48 10.85 -0.19
C LEU A 79 -3.98 9.42 -0.32
N ALA A 80 -3.80 8.59 0.73
CA ALA A 80 -4.29 7.22 0.77
C ALA A 80 -5.80 7.15 0.60
N LEU A 81 -6.57 7.99 1.31
CA LEU A 81 -8.02 8.04 1.14
C LEU A 81 -8.43 8.41 -0.29
N VAL A 82 -7.83 9.45 -0.86
CA VAL A 82 -8.12 9.90 -2.22
C VAL A 82 -7.76 8.82 -3.24
N PHE A 83 -6.54 8.28 -3.17
CA PHE A 83 -6.09 7.26 -4.11
C PHE A 83 -6.81 5.94 -3.94
N GLY A 84 -7.18 5.52 -2.72
CA GLY A 84 -7.98 4.31 -2.51
C GLY A 84 -9.36 4.39 -3.18
N LEU A 85 -10.01 5.56 -3.15
CA LEU A 85 -11.25 5.77 -3.91
C LEU A 85 -11.00 5.82 -5.42
N LEU A 86 -9.87 6.38 -5.86
CA LEU A 86 -9.47 6.34 -7.27
C LEU A 86 -9.15 4.93 -7.75
N PHE A 87 -8.58 4.06 -6.90
CA PHE A 87 -8.31 2.64 -7.21
C PHE A 87 -9.60 1.87 -7.41
N LEU A 88 -10.58 2.09 -6.54
CA LEU A 88 -11.93 1.54 -6.69
C LEU A 88 -12.53 1.96 -8.04
N GLY A 89 -12.45 3.25 -8.38
CA GLY A 89 -12.87 3.76 -9.68
C GLY A 89 -12.07 3.18 -10.86
N TRP A 90 -10.77 2.96 -10.67
CA TRP A 90 -9.90 2.36 -11.67
C TRP A 90 -10.26 0.91 -11.99
N GLY A 91 -10.91 0.20 -11.05
CA GLY A 91 -11.54 -1.09 -11.32
C GLY A 91 -12.52 -1.06 -12.50
N PHE A 92 -13.19 0.08 -12.76
CA PHE A 92 -14.00 0.25 -13.97
C PHE A 92 -13.14 0.32 -15.24
N VAL A 93 -12.06 1.11 -15.23
CA VAL A 93 -11.10 1.21 -16.35
C VAL A 93 -10.52 -0.16 -16.67
N TRP A 94 -10.15 -0.93 -15.64
CA TRP A 94 -9.69 -2.30 -15.78
C TRP A 94 -10.70 -3.19 -16.49
N LYS A 95 -11.99 -3.11 -16.14
CA LYS A 95 -13.05 -3.89 -16.79
C LYS A 95 -13.25 -3.48 -18.26
N VAL A 96 -13.27 -2.18 -18.54
CA VAL A 96 -13.39 -1.63 -19.91
C VAL A 96 -12.18 -1.99 -20.76
N ALA A 97 -10.98 -2.09 -20.17
CA ALA A 97 -9.75 -2.50 -20.86
C ALA A 97 -9.69 -4.01 -21.18
N LYS A 98 -10.65 -4.82 -20.72
CA LYS A 98 -10.66 -6.28 -20.95
C LYS A 98 -10.50 -6.69 -22.43
N PRO A 99 -11.14 -6.02 -23.42
CA PRO A 99 -10.97 -6.36 -24.84
C PRO A 99 -9.54 -6.14 -25.35
N LEU A 100 -8.68 -5.36 -24.70
CA LEU A 100 -7.30 -5.18 -25.14
C LEU A 100 -6.56 -6.53 -25.20
N ASN A 101 -6.83 -7.41 -24.24
CA ASN A 101 -6.23 -8.76 -24.21
C ASN A 101 -6.55 -9.62 -25.44
N THR A 102 -7.58 -9.29 -26.23
CA THR A 102 -7.88 -10.01 -27.48
C THR A 102 -7.01 -9.54 -28.65
N LEU A 103 -6.42 -8.33 -28.57
CA LEU A 103 -5.47 -7.82 -29.57
C LEU A 103 -4.09 -8.45 -29.38
N PHE A 104 -3.61 -8.45 -28.13
CA PHE A 104 -2.38 -9.12 -27.73
C PHE A 104 -2.44 -9.49 -26.24
N PRO A 105 -2.10 -10.74 -25.85
CA PRO A 105 -2.11 -11.15 -24.45
C PRO A 105 -1.32 -10.21 -23.55
N GLY A 106 -1.85 -9.86 -22.38
CA GLY A 106 -1.18 -8.99 -21.41
C GLY A 106 -1.22 -7.49 -21.71
N THR A 107 -1.81 -7.05 -22.82
CA THR A 107 -1.96 -5.59 -23.10
C THR A 107 -2.87 -4.88 -22.11
N ARG A 108 -3.84 -5.59 -21.51
CA ARG A 108 -4.66 -5.01 -20.43
C ARG A 108 -3.80 -4.57 -19.25
N ASP A 109 -2.70 -5.27 -18.97
CA ASP A 109 -1.78 -4.92 -17.90
C ASP A 109 -1.05 -3.57 -18.12
N LEU A 110 -1.18 -2.96 -19.31
CA LEU A 110 -0.70 -1.59 -19.56
C LEU A 110 -1.47 -0.52 -18.77
N VAL A 111 -2.66 -0.82 -18.25
CA VAL A 111 -3.38 0.10 -17.35
C VAL A 111 -3.17 -0.21 -15.86
N TYR A 112 -2.37 -1.22 -15.52
CA TYR A 112 -2.25 -1.72 -14.15
C TYR A 112 -1.49 -0.75 -13.22
N GLY A 113 -0.49 -0.03 -13.73
CA GLY A 113 0.39 0.83 -12.95
C GLY A 113 -0.30 1.93 -12.15
N PHE A 114 -1.53 2.32 -12.49
CA PHE A 114 -2.25 3.32 -11.71
C PHE A 114 -2.47 2.90 -10.25
N TRP A 115 -2.63 1.60 -9.97
CA TRP A 115 -2.80 1.10 -8.61
C TRP A 115 -1.58 1.24 -7.70
N PHE A 116 -0.44 1.72 -8.19
CA PHE A 116 0.77 1.91 -7.36
C PHE A 116 1.16 3.40 -7.25
N ILE A 117 0.31 4.30 -7.76
CA ILE A 117 0.62 5.73 -7.84
C ILE A 117 0.67 6.40 -6.47
N ALA A 118 -0.07 5.87 -5.48
CA ALA A 118 -0.10 6.40 -4.12
C ALA A 118 1.29 6.38 -3.49
N SER A 119 2.01 5.26 -3.65
CA SER A 119 3.42 5.10 -3.27
C SER A 119 4.29 6.23 -3.80
N ILE A 120 4.20 6.46 -5.11
CA ILE A 120 5.11 7.37 -5.82
C ILE A 120 4.82 8.82 -5.45
N VAL A 121 3.54 9.22 -5.45
CA VAL A 121 3.14 10.59 -5.12
C VAL A 121 3.54 10.93 -3.69
N ALA A 122 3.23 10.06 -2.73
CA ALA A 122 3.57 10.31 -1.34
C ALA A 122 5.09 10.36 -1.12
N ALA A 123 5.84 9.39 -1.66
CA ALA A 123 7.29 9.35 -1.52
C ALA A 123 7.99 10.55 -2.17
N TYR A 124 7.52 10.98 -3.34
CA TYR A 124 8.05 12.15 -4.04
C TYR A 124 7.87 13.44 -3.22
N ILE A 125 6.74 13.59 -2.52
CA ILE A 125 6.42 14.77 -1.71
C ILE A 125 7.17 14.77 -0.36
N ILE A 126 7.12 13.67 0.38
CA ILE A 126 7.57 13.58 1.78
C ILE A 126 9.05 13.20 1.89
N ARG A 127 9.53 12.30 1.00
CA ARG A 127 10.93 11.89 0.88
C ARG A 127 11.53 11.29 2.15
N LYS A 128 10.76 10.46 2.86
CA LYS A 128 11.19 9.77 4.09
C LYS A 128 11.05 8.26 3.99
N PRO A 129 11.85 7.49 4.77
CA PRO A 129 11.69 6.04 4.87
C PRO A 129 10.30 5.63 5.32
N GLY A 130 9.75 4.63 4.63
CA GLY A 130 8.44 4.04 4.85
C GLY A 130 7.28 4.77 4.17
N THR A 131 7.54 5.83 3.40
CA THR A 131 6.46 6.64 2.83
C THR A 131 5.69 5.92 1.73
N ALA A 132 6.40 5.28 0.80
CA ALA A 132 5.77 4.58 -0.32
C ALA A 132 4.94 3.41 0.21
N LEU A 133 5.54 2.58 1.07
CA LEU A 133 4.87 1.45 1.68
C LEU A 133 3.61 1.86 2.47
N ALA A 134 3.71 2.90 3.30
CA ALA A 134 2.57 3.35 4.12
C ALA A 134 1.43 3.90 3.25
N ALA A 135 1.75 4.74 2.25
CA ALA A 135 0.74 5.32 1.38
C ALA A 135 -0.03 4.26 0.59
N GLU A 136 0.67 3.27 0.02
CA GLU A 136 0.04 2.21 -0.76
C GLU A 136 -0.81 1.27 0.09
N THR A 137 -0.28 0.87 1.25
CA THR A 137 -1.00 -0.02 2.16
C THR A 137 -2.29 0.65 2.66
N LEU A 138 -2.23 1.94 3.00
CA LEU A 138 -3.40 2.69 3.44
C LEU A 138 -4.37 2.96 2.29
N ALA A 139 -3.88 3.18 1.06
CA ALA A 139 -4.75 3.34 -0.11
C ALA A 139 -5.50 2.05 -0.42
N ALA A 140 -4.82 0.90 -0.40
CA ALA A 140 -5.43 -0.40 -0.55
C ALA A 140 -6.42 -0.72 0.59
N LEU A 141 -6.14 -0.27 1.82
CA LEU A 141 -7.09 -0.36 2.92
C LEU A 141 -8.33 0.49 2.68
N ALA A 142 -8.17 1.71 2.20
CA ALA A 142 -9.30 2.58 1.86
C ALA A 142 -10.14 1.98 0.73
N GLU A 143 -9.52 1.42 -0.31
CA GLU A 143 -10.23 0.70 -1.39
C GLU A 143 -11.01 -0.51 -0.84
N PHE A 144 -10.37 -1.32 0.00
CA PHE A 144 -11.01 -2.47 0.64
C PHE A 144 -12.23 -2.06 1.47
N LEU A 145 -12.08 -1.05 2.34
CA LEU A 145 -13.16 -0.54 3.19
C LEU A 145 -14.28 0.12 2.37
N ALA A 146 -13.96 0.68 1.21
CA ALA A 146 -14.94 1.22 0.26
C ALA A 146 -15.67 0.12 -0.55
N GLY A 147 -15.38 -1.16 -0.32
CA GLY A 147 -16.06 -2.29 -0.95
C GLY A 147 -15.39 -2.78 -2.24
N GLY A 148 -14.07 -2.65 -2.36
CA GLY A 148 -13.30 -3.16 -3.49
C GLY A 148 -13.53 -4.66 -3.76
N GLU A 149 -13.62 -5.03 -5.04
CA GLU A 149 -14.07 -6.37 -5.45
C GLU A 149 -13.10 -7.51 -5.14
N TRP A 150 -11.83 -7.20 -4.85
CA TRP A 150 -10.78 -8.17 -4.55
C TRP A 150 -10.62 -8.47 -3.06
N GLY A 151 -11.41 -7.84 -2.18
CA GLY A 151 -11.41 -8.16 -0.75
C GLY A 151 -10.03 -8.03 -0.09
N LEU A 152 -9.67 -8.96 0.79
CA LEU A 152 -8.41 -8.89 1.57
C LEU A 152 -7.13 -8.98 0.72
N THR A 153 -7.19 -9.47 -0.52
CA THR A 153 -6.00 -9.51 -1.38
C THR A 153 -5.55 -8.11 -1.78
N LEU A 154 -6.41 -7.09 -1.67
CA LEU A 154 -6.03 -5.68 -1.81
C LEU A 154 -4.97 -5.27 -0.79
N LEU A 155 -5.15 -5.64 0.48
CA LEU A 155 -4.18 -5.31 1.54
C LEU A 155 -2.84 -5.98 1.30
N ILE A 156 -2.85 -7.26 0.89
CA ILE A 156 -1.63 -8.00 0.55
C ILE A 156 -0.93 -7.33 -0.64
N SER A 157 -1.71 -6.95 -1.65
CA SER A 157 -1.23 -6.23 -2.84
C SER A 157 -0.59 -4.90 -2.46
N GLY A 158 -1.26 -4.06 -1.69
CA GLY A 158 -0.74 -2.75 -1.28
C GLY A 158 0.55 -2.84 -0.47
N ILE A 159 0.67 -3.83 0.42
CA ILE A 159 1.91 -4.08 1.17
C ILE A 159 3.05 -4.48 0.24
N VAL A 160 2.82 -5.45 -0.65
CA VAL A 160 3.86 -5.97 -1.54
C VAL A 160 4.27 -4.93 -2.58
N GLN A 161 3.30 -4.24 -3.19
CA GLN A 161 3.53 -3.22 -4.21
C GLN A 161 4.24 -2.00 -3.61
N GLY A 162 3.72 -1.47 -2.49
CA GLY A 162 4.34 -0.35 -1.78
C GLY A 162 5.72 -0.71 -1.25
N GLY A 163 5.92 -1.94 -0.77
CA GLY A 163 7.22 -2.45 -0.35
C GLY A 163 8.24 -2.51 -1.49
N MET A 164 7.83 -2.98 -2.67
CA MET A 164 8.70 -3.00 -3.84
C MET A 164 9.07 -1.60 -4.33
N ALA A 165 8.14 -0.63 -4.28
CA ALA A 165 8.45 0.77 -4.54
C ALA A 165 9.43 1.34 -3.49
N GLU A 166 9.20 1.05 -2.21
CA GLU A 166 10.04 1.49 -1.09
C GLU A 166 11.49 0.98 -1.22
N ILE A 167 11.69 -0.26 -1.69
CA ILE A 167 13.03 -0.84 -1.92
C ILE A 167 13.85 0.01 -2.90
N VAL A 168 13.22 0.58 -3.93
CA VAL A 168 13.93 1.45 -4.88
C VAL A 168 14.41 2.73 -4.20
N PHE A 169 13.56 3.38 -3.40
CA PHE A 169 13.96 4.56 -2.64
C PHE A 169 15.03 4.22 -1.59
N ALA A 170 14.90 3.10 -0.90
CA ALA A 170 15.87 2.59 0.06
C ALA A 170 17.24 2.32 -0.61
N ALA A 171 17.25 1.75 -1.83
CA ALA A 171 18.47 1.50 -2.59
C ALA A 171 19.22 2.79 -2.96
N THR A 172 18.51 3.92 -3.10
CA THR A 172 19.14 5.24 -3.28
C THR A 172 19.48 5.93 -1.94
N GLY A 173 19.26 5.26 -0.82
CA GLY A 173 19.42 5.80 0.53
C GLY A 173 18.44 6.94 0.84
N TYR A 174 17.28 6.98 0.17
CA TYR A 174 16.28 8.05 0.26
C TYR A 174 16.80 9.41 -0.19
N LYS A 175 17.76 9.44 -1.13
CA LYS A 175 18.40 10.67 -1.61
C LYS A 175 17.97 11.09 -3.01
N ARG A 176 17.36 10.19 -3.80
CA ARG A 176 16.98 10.46 -5.19
C ARG A 176 15.48 10.30 -5.37
N TYR A 177 14.89 11.31 -5.99
CA TYR A 177 13.46 11.38 -6.33
C TYR A 177 13.28 12.01 -7.72
N ASP A 178 14.29 11.89 -8.58
CA ASP A 178 14.26 12.28 -9.98
C ASP A 178 13.37 11.32 -10.79
N LEU A 179 12.94 11.76 -11.98
CA LEU A 179 12.00 11.01 -12.81
C LEU A 179 12.42 9.54 -13.05
N PRO A 180 13.69 9.21 -13.39
CA PRO A 180 14.11 7.81 -13.56
C PRO A 180 13.92 6.97 -12.29
N THR A 181 14.21 7.52 -11.11
CA THR A 181 14.02 6.80 -9.84
C THR A 181 12.54 6.55 -9.56
N LEU A 182 11.67 7.54 -9.83
CA LEU A 182 10.23 7.38 -9.67
C LEU A 182 9.65 6.34 -10.64
N MET A 183 10.10 6.36 -11.90
CA MET A 183 9.72 5.36 -12.91
C MET A 183 10.19 3.96 -12.52
N LEU A 184 11.42 3.83 -11.99
CA LEU A 184 11.94 2.56 -11.50
C LEU A 184 11.16 2.03 -10.29
N ALA A 185 10.77 2.90 -9.36
CA ALA A 185 9.94 2.54 -8.21
C ALA A 185 8.55 2.03 -8.64
N GLY A 186 7.90 2.70 -9.60
CA GLY A 186 6.64 2.23 -10.17
C GLY A 186 6.78 0.89 -10.90
N ALA A 187 7.86 0.71 -11.68
CA ALA A 187 8.14 -0.57 -12.33
C ALA A 187 8.37 -1.69 -11.30
N ALA A 188 9.11 -1.42 -10.21
CA ALA A 188 9.33 -2.38 -9.14
C ALA A 188 8.02 -2.80 -8.45
N ALA A 189 7.10 -1.87 -8.21
CA ALA A 189 5.75 -2.18 -7.72
C ALA A 189 5.00 -3.11 -8.69
N GLY A 190 5.19 -2.95 -10.00
CA GLY A 190 4.70 -3.86 -11.03
C GLY A 190 5.15 -5.31 -10.85
N ILE A 191 6.41 -5.55 -10.46
CA ILE A 191 6.92 -6.88 -10.10
C ILE A 191 6.14 -7.43 -8.90
N GLY A 192 5.98 -6.61 -7.85
CA GLY A 192 5.23 -6.98 -6.65
C GLY A 192 3.79 -7.39 -6.95
N SER A 193 3.11 -6.64 -7.82
CA SER A 193 1.74 -6.98 -8.22
C SER A 193 1.63 -8.33 -8.91
N LEU A 194 2.58 -8.69 -9.78
CA LEU A 194 2.53 -9.97 -10.49
C LEU A 194 2.84 -11.13 -9.55
N VAL A 195 3.72 -10.92 -8.55
CA VAL A 195 3.96 -11.92 -7.49
C VAL A 195 2.67 -12.22 -6.74
N VAL A 196 1.92 -11.19 -6.32
CA VAL A 196 0.65 -11.40 -5.63
C VAL A 196 -0.36 -12.10 -6.55
N ASP A 197 -0.54 -11.61 -7.78
CA ASP A 197 -1.50 -12.21 -8.70
C ASP A 197 -1.14 -13.65 -9.08
N TYR A 198 0.15 -13.99 -9.20
CA TYR A 198 0.60 -15.37 -9.40
C TYR A 198 0.19 -16.28 -8.24
N MET A 199 0.33 -15.82 -7.00
CA MET A 199 -0.05 -16.61 -5.83
C MET A 199 -1.55 -16.88 -5.72
N PHE A 200 -2.39 -15.95 -6.16
CA PHE A 200 -3.85 -16.06 -5.98
C PHE A 200 -4.60 -16.51 -7.24
N TRP A 201 -4.12 -16.15 -8.43
CA TRP A 201 -4.92 -16.24 -9.66
C TRP A 201 -4.16 -16.77 -10.88
N TYR A 202 -2.83 -16.62 -10.97
CA TYR A 202 -2.06 -16.92 -12.18
C TYR A 202 -1.05 -18.08 -12.05
N TYR A 203 -1.21 -18.94 -11.04
CA TYR A 203 -0.29 -20.05 -10.76
C TYR A 203 -0.25 -21.12 -11.87
N ASP A 204 -1.27 -21.18 -12.74
CA ASP A 204 -1.42 -22.11 -13.84
C ASP A 204 -1.05 -21.50 -15.21
N LEU A 205 -0.74 -20.19 -15.27
CA LEU A 205 -0.36 -19.54 -16.52
C LEU A 205 1.05 -19.95 -16.96
N SER A 206 1.23 -20.08 -18.28
CA SER A 206 2.54 -20.34 -18.85
C SER A 206 3.54 -19.20 -18.58
N LEU A 207 4.83 -19.53 -18.45
CA LEU A 207 5.89 -18.55 -18.24
C LEU A 207 5.93 -17.46 -19.32
N ASN A 208 5.61 -17.80 -20.57
CA ASN A 208 5.57 -16.84 -21.67
C ASN A 208 4.49 -15.76 -21.45
N VAL A 209 3.31 -16.16 -20.98
CA VAL A 209 2.22 -15.23 -20.69
C VAL A 209 2.58 -14.34 -19.50
N LEU A 210 3.13 -14.93 -18.43
CA LEU A 210 3.58 -14.20 -17.25
C LEU A 210 4.68 -13.18 -17.60
N ALA A 211 5.61 -13.53 -18.47
CA ALA A 211 6.67 -12.63 -18.93
C ALA A 211 6.10 -11.42 -19.71
N ILE A 212 5.12 -11.65 -20.58
CA ILE A 212 4.45 -10.57 -21.32
C ILE A 212 3.69 -9.64 -20.37
N MET A 213 2.92 -10.21 -19.44
CA MET A 213 2.20 -9.45 -18.42
C MET A 213 3.17 -8.63 -17.56
N LEU A 214 4.31 -9.24 -17.16
CA LEU A 214 5.34 -8.54 -16.40
C LEU A 214 5.85 -7.32 -17.16
N VAL A 215 6.28 -7.48 -18.42
CA VAL A 215 6.78 -6.37 -19.24
C VAL A 215 5.74 -5.26 -19.35
N ALA A 216 4.47 -5.61 -19.59
CA ALA A 216 3.38 -4.64 -19.64
C ALA A 216 3.22 -3.90 -18.31
N ARG A 217 3.27 -4.59 -17.16
CA ARG A 217 3.20 -3.95 -15.83
C ARG A 217 4.42 -3.11 -15.49
N LEU A 218 5.62 -3.50 -15.92
CA LEU A 218 6.84 -2.70 -15.73
C LEU A 218 6.69 -1.36 -16.47
N ILE A 219 6.25 -1.40 -17.73
CA ILE A 219 6.01 -0.19 -18.55
C ILE A 219 4.87 0.63 -17.92
N SER A 220 3.78 -0.02 -17.55
CA SER A 220 2.62 0.63 -16.94
C SER A 220 2.98 1.31 -15.62
N GLY A 221 3.69 0.62 -14.73
CA GLY A 221 4.14 1.17 -13.44
C GLY A 221 5.10 2.34 -13.62
N ALA A 222 6.04 2.24 -14.57
CA ALA A 222 6.94 3.34 -14.89
C ALA A 222 6.18 4.59 -15.34
N VAL A 223 5.16 4.44 -16.20
CA VAL A 223 4.44 5.58 -16.78
C VAL A 223 3.30 6.07 -15.87
N LEU A 224 2.36 5.18 -15.52
CA LEU A 224 1.14 5.53 -14.78
C LEU A 224 1.35 5.70 -13.28
N SER A 225 2.41 5.12 -12.69
CA SER A 225 2.79 5.45 -11.31
C SER A 225 3.94 6.46 -11.29
N GLY A 226 5.06 6.14 -11.94
CA GLY A 226 6.30 6.91 -11.88
C GLY A 226 6.19 8.31 -12.48
N TRP A 227 6.01 8.38 -13.79
CA TRP A 227 5.92 9.64 -14.52
C TRP A 227 4.68 10.45 -14.13
N LEU A 228 3.50 9.81 -14.12
CA LEU A 228 2.25 10.47 -13.76
C LEU A 228 2.25 10.92 -12.30
N GLY A 229 2.78 10.11 -11.38
CA GLY A 229 2.91 10.47 -9.97
C GLY A 229 3.81 11.68 -9.77
N LYS A 230 4.91 11.80 -10.53
CA LYS A 230 5.73 13.01 -10.56
C LYS A 230 4.92 14.22 -11.03
N ALA A 231 4.20 14.09 -12.14
CA ALA A 231 3.38 15.17 -12.70
C ALA A 231 2.31 15.66 -11.72
N ILE A 232 1.66 14.74 -11.00
CA ILE A 232 0.70 15.07 -9.93
C ILE A 232 1.40 15.80 -8.80
N GLY A 233 2.55 15.31 -8.31
CA GLY A 233 3.30 15.97 -7.25
C GLY A 233 3.76 17.39 -7.62
N ASP A 234 4.26 17.57 -8.85
CA ASP A 234 4.63 18.88 -9.38
C ASP A 234 3.41 19.80 -9.50
N GLY A 235 2.26 19.27 -9.93
CA GLY A 235 1.00 20.02 -10.01
C GLY A 235 0.50 20.48 -8.64
N LEU A 236 0.52 19.60 -7.64
CA LEU A 236 0.17 19.92 -6.25
C LEU A 236 1.14 20.96 -5.64
N TYR A 237 2.42 20.88 -5.99
CA TYR A 237 3.40 21.87 -5.57
C TYR A 237 3.11 23.25 -6.17
N ARG A 238 2.84 23.32 -7.48
CA ARG A 238 2.46 24.57 -8.17
C ARG A 238 1.16 25.18 -7.64
N ALA A 239 0.26 24.35 -7.12
CA ALA A 239 -0.97 24.82 -6.47
C ALA A 239 -0.73 25.45 -5.08
N GLY A 240 0.52 25.47 -4.59
CA GLY A 240 0.89 26.09 -3.31
C GLY A 240 0.59 25.24 -2.08
N ALA A 241 -0.01 24.06 -2.24
CA ALA A 241 -0.43 23.21 -1.12
C ALA A 241 0.75 22.55 -0.38
N LEU A 242 1.95 22.50 -0.99
CA LEU A 242 3.06 21.66 -0.53
C LEU A 242 4.25 22.41 0.08
N GLY A 243 4.12 23.71 0.38
CA GLY A 243 5.23 24.56 0.85
C GLY A 243 5.93 24.12 2.14
N SER A 244 5.33 23.24 2.95
CA SER A 244 5.93 22.70 4.18
C SER A 244 6.67 21.36 3.99
N PHE A 245 6.61 20.75 2.80
CA PHE A 245 7.12 19.39 2.54
C PHE A 245 8.49 19.39 1.85
N ALA A 246 9.09 18.19 1.72
CA ALA A 246 10.44 18.05 1.20
C ALA A 246 10.57 18.46 -0.27
N ILE A 247 9.52 18.27 -1.06
CA ILE A 247 9.45 18.72 -2.45
C ILE A 247 9.68 20.24 -2.61
N ALA A 248 9.36 21.05 -1.60
CA ALA A 248 9.54 22.51 -1.63
C ALA A 248 10.97 22.97 -1.29
N ARG A 249 11.88 22.05 -0.92
CA ARG A 249 13.27 22.35 -0.54
C ARG A 249 14.26 22.15 -1.70
N GLU A 250 13.77 21.92 -2.91
CA GLU A 250 14.57 21.58 -4.09
C GLU A 250 14.79 22.78 -5.04
N GLU A 251 14.62 24.00 -4.52
CA GLU A 251 15.07 25.25 -5.15
C GLU A 251 16.30 25.81 -4.42
#